data_AF-A0A6I1GFI5-F1
#
_entry.id   AF-A0A6I1GFI5-F1
#
_cell.length_a   1.000
_cell.length_b   1.000
_cell.length_c   1.000
_cell.angle_alpha   90.00
_cell.angle_beta   90.00
_cell.angle_gamma   90.00
#
_symmetry.space_group_name_H-M   'P 1'
#
loop_
_entity.id
_entity.type
_entity.pdbx_description
1 polymer ?
#
loop_
_entity_poly.entity_id
_entity_poly.type
_entity_poly.pdbx_seq_one_letter_code
_entity_poly.pdbx_strand_id
1 'polypeptide(L)'
;MTNSDIVQADFSKAGVTLDDDRPIIADASDFIFYAALAMLPIDGTVAGPYMPFWTPLSPWLFLAYAVANWRALPQVWHRFRVFFLFPMLLVALSLLDWQLVGFHRLPAMISFSGVFGALACLVSLDIALSVKRLSWRRMLDLLILVYWFAFMVGVVQRLSIMLEWTTVRDFFMRLMSRQYISSTSKWGGGRPQFLFAEPSYIGMHLFGVLLPLVWLVRGRDRKRVNRLRVLIVVFAAGAVLMGAGVRIILDSIIALVFVIIEANSWRTWKGRLIAFGELVVTGGVGALSVAVNHRLSSIAELGFDGDGSFYARLWQSLSAPVPVR
;
A
#
# COMPACT_ATOMS: atom_id res chain seq x y z
N MET A 1 2.69 -25.41 48.70
CA MET A 1 1.77 -25.11 47.60
C MET A 1 2.60 -25.01 46.33
N THR A 2 2.57 -26.07 45.54
CA THR A 2 3.34 -26.24 44.30
C THR A 2 2.73 -25.41 43.17
N ASN A 3 3.57 -24.96 42.24
CA ASN A 3 3.27 -24.16 41.05
C ASN A 3 2.30 -24.82 40.02
N SER A 4 1.56 -25.85 40.42
CA SER A 4 0.68 -26.65 39.56
C SER A 4 -0.78 -26.16 39.54
N ASP A 5 -1.19 -25.30 40.46
CA ASP A 5 -2.62 -25.03 40.71
C ASP A 5 -3.06 -23.61 40.30
N ILE A 6 -2.16 -22.82 39.71
CA ILE A 6 -2.49 -21.50 39.18
C ILE A 6 -2.75 -21.64 37.68
N VAL A 7 -4.03 -21.91 37.36
CA VAL A 7 -4.71 -21.46 36.14
C VAL A 7 -4.48 -22.34 34.90
N GLN A 8 -5.01 -23.57 34.95
CA GLN A 8 -5.81 -24.10 33.83
C GLN A 8 -7.20 -23.41 33.86
N ALA A 9 -7.24 -22.09 33.69
CA ALA A 9 -8.51 -21.45 33.36
C ALA A 9 -8.83 -21.85 31.91
N ASP A 10 -9.80 -22.75 31.79
CA ASP A 10 -10.41 -23.13 30.52
C ASP A 10 -11.21 -21.93 29.98
N PHE A 11 -10.49 -20.97 29.37
CA PHE A 11 -11.05 -19.75 28.78
C PHE A 11 -12.02 -20.05 27.62
N SER A 12 -12.06 -21.29 27.13
CA SER A 12 -13.04 -21.74 26.14
C SER A 12 -14.48 -21.64 26.65
N LYS A 13 -14.71 -21.87 27.96
CA LYS A 13 -16.03 -21.75 28.60
C LYS A 13 -16.50 -20.30 28.77
N ALA A 14 -15.60 -19.32 28.68
CA ALA A 14 -15.93 -17.90 28.78
C ALA A 14 -16.30 -17.26 27.42
N GLY A 15 -16.33 -18.04 26.33
CA GLY A 15 -16.57 -17.52 24.97
C GLY A 15 -15.46 -16.60 24.44
N VAL A 16 -14.33 -16.53 25.15
CA VAL A 16 -13.17 -15.73 24.74
C VAL A 16 -12.28 -16.62 23.87
N THR A 17 -12.51 -16.58 22.56
CA THR A 17 -11.56 -17.18 21.60
C THR A 17 -10.29 -16.33 21.58
N LEU A 18 -9.20 -16.86 22.12
CA LEU A 18 -7.89 -16.26 21.95
C LEU A 18 -7.51 -16.44 20.46
N ASP A 19 -6.83 -15.46 19.86
CA ASP A 19 -6.41 -15.57 18.44
C ASP A 19 -5.51 -16.78 18.16
N ASP A 20 -4.89 -17.33 19.21
CA ASP A 20 -4.02 -18.50 19.14
C ASP A 20 -4.82 -19.79 18.87
N ASP A 21 -6.13 -19.80 19.14
CA ASP A 21 -7.03 -20.92 18.84
C ASP A 21 -7.62 -20.85 17.42
N ARG A 22 -7.37 -19.76 16.68
CA ARG A 22 -7.90 -19.58 15.33
C ARG A 22 -7.03 -20.32 14.31
N PRO A 23 -7.64 -21.04 13.35
CA PRO A 23 -6.88 -21.72 12.32
C PRO A 23 -6.07 -20.73 11.49
N ILE A 24 -4.81 -21.08 11.20
CA ILE A 24 -3.98 -20.34 10.25
C ILE A 24 -4.51 -20.57 8.84
N ILE A 25 -4.84 -21.84 8.52
CA ILE A 25 -5.38 -22.30 7.25
C ILE A 25 -6.57 -23.21 7.60
N ALA A 26 -7.74 -22.91 7.08
CA ALA A 26 -8.93 -23.74 7.17
C ALA A 26 -9.07 -24.65 5.93
N ASP A 27 -8.70 -24.16 4.74
CA ASP A 27 -8.70 -24.96 3.51
C ASP A 27 -7.67 -24.48 2.46
N ALA A 28 -7.58 -25.20 1.34
CA ALA A 28 -6.62 -24.93 0.27
C ALA A 28 -6.75 -23.53 -0.36
N SER A 29 -7.94 -22.91 -0.33
CA SER A 29 -8.12 -21.56 -0.87
C SER A 29 -7.45 -20.50 0.01
N ASP A 30 -7.24 -20.76 1.30
CA ASP A 30 -6.59 -19.79 2.19
C ASP A 30 -5.12 -19.54 1.80
N PHE A 31 -4.46 -20.50 1.16
CA PHE A 31 -3.14 -20.27 0.56
C PHE A 31 -3.18 -19.16 -0.50
N ILE A 32 -4.26 -19.11 -1.30
CA ILE A 32 -4.47 -18.04 -2.31
C ILE A 32 -4.64 -16.69 -1.60
N PHE A 33 -5.37 -16.66 -0.50
CA PHE A 33 -5.57 -15.46 0.30
C PHE A 33 -4.26 -14.94 0.93
N TYR A 34 -3.46 -15.80 1.55
CA TYR A 34 -2.16 -15.39 2.10
C TYR A 34 -1.17 -15.03 1.00
N ALA A 35 -1.21 -15.70 -0.16
CA ALA A 35 -0.44 -15.28 -1.32
C ALA A 35 -0.86 -13.87 -1.79
N ALA A 36 -2.16 -13.56 -1.82
CA ALA A 36 -2.66 -12.23 -2.14
C ALA A 36 -2.11 -11.17 -1.18
N LEU A 37 -2.10 -11.45 0.14
CA LEU A 37 -1.51 -10.57 1.15
C LEU A 37 0.00 -10.42 0.96
N ALA A 38 0.71 -11.51 0.64
CA ALA A 38 2.15 -11.48 0.46
C ALA A 38 2.58 -10.67 -0.78
N MET A 39 1.73 -10.64 -1.80
CA MET A 39 1.97 -9.92 -3.06
C MET A 39 1.51 -8.45 -3.00
N LEU A 40 0.98 -7.96 -1.87
CA LEU A 40 0.56 -6.57 -1.73
C LEU A 40 1.63 -5.53 -2.07
N PRO A 41 2.89 -5.65 -1.61
CA PRO A 41 3.93 -4.68 -1.96
C PRO A 41 4.56 -4.94 -3.34
N ILE A 42 4.03 -5.89 -4.12
CA ILE A 42 4.56 -6.29 -5.43
C ILE A 42 3.57 -5.85 -6.51
N ASP A 43 3.68 -4.60 -6.92
CA ASP A 43 2.76 -3.99 -7.90
C ASP A 43 3.47 -3.41 -9.15
N GLY A 44 4.79 -3.54 -9.26
CA GLY A 44 5.57 -3.02 -10.39
C GLY A 44 6.15 -4.05 -11.35
N THR A 45 5.86 -5.34 -11.13
CA THR A 45 6.53 -6.43 -11.88
C THR A 45 5.84 -6.78 -13.19
N VAL A 46 6.60 -7.28 -14.17
CA VAL A 46 6.08 -7.74 -15.47
C VAL A 46 5.08 -8.90 -15.36
N ALA A 47 5.01 -9.58 -14.22
CA ALA A 47 4.11 -10.71 -14.00
C ALA A 47 2.63 -10.28 -13.80
N GLY A 48 2.39 -9.03 -13.40
CA GLY A 48 1.05 -8.52 -13.14
C GLY A 48 0.32 -8.08 -14.40
N PRO A 49 -1.01 -8.23 -14.48
CA PRO A 49 -1.81 -7.64 -15.55
C PRO A 49 -1.63 -6.12 -15.61
N TYR A 50 -1.42 -5.59 -16.82
CA TYR A 50 -1.17 -4.17 -17.01
C TYR A 50 -2.42 -3.34 -16.71
N MET A 51 -2.27 -2.41 -15.76
CA MET A 51 -3.22 -1.36 -15.44
C MET A 51 -2.52 0.01 -15.67
N PRO A 52 -3.23 1.15 -15.64
CA PRO A 52 -2.62 2.44 -15.93
C PRO A 52 -1.65 2.72 -14.79
N PHE A 53 -0.35 2.79 -15.11
CA PHE A 53 0.75 3.12 -14.19
C PHE A 53 1.21 2.03 -13.20
N TRP A 54 0.58 0.85 -13.17
CA TRP A 54 0.97 -0.26 -12.28
C TRP A 54 0.57 -1.64 -12.85
N THR A 55 1.09 -2.70 -12.24
CA THR A 55 0.88 -4.12 -12.61
C THR A 55 0.65 -4.94 -11.34
N PRO A 56 -0.48 -4.74 -10.63
CA PRO A 56 -0.69 -5.33 -9.31
C PRO A 56 -1.05 -6.81 -9.42
N LEU A 57 -0.41 -7.66 -8.59
CA LEU A 57 -0.72 -9.09 -8.51
C LEU A 57 -1.82 -9.41 -7.47
N SER A 58 -1.80 -8.70 -6.34
CA SER A 58 -2.68 -8.97 -5.20
C SER A 58 -4.19 -8.90 -5.51
N PRO A 59 -4.73 -7.94 -6.29
CA PRO A 59 -6.17 -7.86 -6.53
C PRO A 59 -6.72 -9.07 -7.29
N TRP A 60 -5.92 -9.64 -8.18
CA TRP A 60 -6.30 -10.83 -8.96
C TRP A 60 -6.29 -12.10 -8.10
N LEU A 61 -5.34 -12.21 -7.17
CA LEU A 61 -5.32 -13.30 -6.19
C LEU A 61 -6.50 -13.18 -5.21
N PHE A 62 -6.87 -11.97 -4.78
CA PHE A 62 -8.10 -11.75 -4.02
C PHE A 62 -9.34 -12.14 -4.83
N LEU A 63 -9.40 -11.79 -6.12
CA LEU A 63 -10.50 -12.21 -6.98
C LEU A 63 -10.58 -13.74 -7.08
N ALA A 64 -9.45 -14.43 -7.29
CA ALA A 64 -9.39 -15.88 -7.33
C ALA A 64 -9.88 -16.51 -6.01
N TYR A 65 -9.49 -15.94 -4.86
CA TYR A 65 -9.97 -16.40 -3.55
C TYR A 65 -11.47 -16.17 -3.36
N ALA A 66 -12.00 -15.02 -3.76
CA ALA A 66 -13.42 -14.71 -3.70
C ALA A 66 -14.25 -15.67 -4.57
N VAL A 67 -13.76 -16.00 -5.77
CA VAL A 67 -14.40 -16.98 -6.68
C VAL A 67 -14.33 -18.40 -6.10
N ALA A 68 -13.19 -18.80 -5.54
CA ALA A 68 -13.06 -20.10 -4.87
C ALA A 68 -14.05 -20.25 -3.70
N ASN A 69 -14.40 -19.15 -3.06
CA ASN A 69 -15.32 -19.09 -1.92
C ASN A 69 -16.68 -18.45 -2.28
N TRP A 70 -17.12 -18.55 -3.54
CA TRP A 70 -18.33 -17.87 -4.03
C TRP A 70 -19.61 -18.18 -3.24
N ARG A 71 -19.69 -19.36 -2.61
CA ARG A 71 -20.82 -19.76 -1.75
C ARG A 71 -21.00 -18.86 -0.53
N ALA A 72 -19.93 -18.20 -0.06
CA ALA A 72 -19.97 -17.25 1.04
C ALA A 72 -20.38 -15.83 0.59
N LEU A 73 -20.40 -15.56 -0.71
CA LEU A 73 -20.68 -14.22 -1.27
C LEU A 73 -22.03 -13.63 -0.83
N PRO A 74 -23.14 -14.39 -0.73
CA PRO A 74 -24.40 -13.84 -0.22
C PRO A 74 -24.26 -13.24 1.19
N GLN A 75 -23.49 -13.88 2.07
CA GLN A 75 -23.28 -13.39 3.45
C GLN A 75 -22.56 -12.05 3.44
N VAL A 76 -21.51 -11.92 2.62
CA VAL A 76 -20.76 -10.67 2.44
C VAL A 76 -21.65 -9.59 1.83
N TRP A 77 -22.44 -9.93 0.81
CA TRP A 77 -23.39 -9.02 0.19
C TRP A 77 -24.34 -8.43 1.23
N HIS A 78 -24.95 -9.25 2.09
CA HIS A 78 -25.86 -8.77 3.13
C HIS A 78 -25.23 -7.73 4.06
N ARG A 79 -23.94 -7.86 4.36
CA ARG A 79 -23.20 -6.93 5.23
C ARG A 79 -22.74 -5.66 4.52
N PHE A 80 -22.32 -5.78 3.27
CA PHE A 80 -21.66 -4.69 2.52
C PHE A 80 -22.42 -4.23 1.28
N ARG A 81 -23.76 -4.39 1.24
CA ARG A 81 -24.63 -4.05 0.09
C ARG A 81 -24.27 -2.73 -0.58
N VAL A 82 -24.05 -1.68 0.21
CA VAL A 82 -23.74 -0.33 -0.30
C VAL A 82 -22.46 -0.33 -1.15
N PHE A 83 -21.42 -1.06 -0.74
CA PHE A 83 -20.18 -1.17 -1.51
C PHE A 83 -20.38 -1.91 -2.82
N PHE A 84 -21.25 -2.91 -2.87
CA PHE A 84 -21.57 -3.58 -4.13
C PHE A 84 -22.41 -2.72 -5.09
N LEU A 85 -23.13 -1.72 -4.59
CA LEU A 85 -23.84 -0.74 -5.43
C LEU A 85 -22.91 0.37 -5.94
N PHE A 86 -21.74 0.56 -5.32
CA PHE A 86 -20.79 1.60 -5.69
C PHE A 86 -20.30 1.51 -7.15
N PRO A 87 -19.96 0.33 -7.72
CA PRO A 87 -19.66 0.23 -9.16
C PRO A 87 -20.79 0.74 -10.05
N MET A 88 -22.05 0.48 -9.68
CA MET A 88 -23.20 0.97 -10.46
C MET A 88 -23.31 2.49 -10.42
N LEU A 89 -23.02 3.09 -9.26
CA LEU A 89 -22.92 4.54 -9.15
C LEU A 89 -21.77 5.11 -9.99
N LEU A 90 -20.60 4.46 -9.97
CA LEU A 90 -19.47 4.87 -10.82
C LEU A 90 -19.82 4.78 -12.30
N VAL A 91 -20.53 3.73 -12.74
CA VAL A 91 -21.04 3.63 -14.11
C VAL A 91 -21.98 4.79 -14.42
N ALA A 92 -22.95 5.07 -13.54
CA ALA A 92 -23.92 6.15 -13.75
C ALA A 92 -23.25 7.52 -13.89
N LEU A 93 -22.24 7.81 -13.05
CA LEU A 93 -21.43 9.02 -13.16
C LEU A 93 -20.58 9.03 -14.45
N SER A 94 -20.03 7.87 -14.82
CA SER A 94 -19.23 7.73 -16.05
C SER A 94 -20.06 7.87 -17.32
N LEU A 95 -21.36 7.55 -17.28
CA LEU A 95 -22.26 7.75 -18.44
C LEU A 95 -22.31 9.21 -18.86
N LEU A 96 -22.30 10.17 -17.92
CA LEU A 96 -22.28 11.60 -18.26
C LEU A 96 -21.02 11.95 -19.05
N ASP A 97 -19.87 11.48 -18.59
CA ASP A 97 -18.58 11.70 -19.25
C ASP A 97 -18.51 11.03 -20.63
N TRP A 98 -19.00 9.80 -20.75
CA TRP A 98 -19.02 9.07 -22.03
C TRP A 98 -19.90 9.74 -23.08
N GLN A 99 -20.97 10.43 -22.67
CA GLN A 99 -21.83 11.19 -23.58
C GLN A 99 -21.19 12.51 -24.02
N LEU A 100 -20.38 13.14 -23.17
CA LEU A 100 -19.76 14.45 -23.44
C LEU A 100 -18.42 14.35 -24.17
N VAL A 101 -17.57 13.39 -23.80
CA VAL A 101 -16.17 13.26 -24.27
C VAL A 101 -15.99 12.05 -25.19
N GLY A 102 -16.77 10.99 -24.99
CA GLY A 102 -16.76 9.78 -25.81
C GLY A 102 -16.33 8.52 -25.06
N PHE A 103 -16.92 7.38 -25.44
CA PHE A 103 -16.68 6.10 -24.78
C PHE A 103 -15.45 5.37 -25.33
N HIS A 104 -14.43 5.22 -24.48
CA HIS A 104 -13.22 4.47 -24.80
C HIS A 104 -13.25 3.10 -24.11
N ARG A 105 -13.37 2.03 -24.91
CA ARG A 105 -13.54 0.64 -24.41
C ARG A 105 -12.41 0.17 -23.51
N LEU A 106 -11.15 0.36 -23.93
CA LEU A 106 -9.99 -0.16 -23.20
C LEU A 106 -9.80 0.55 -21.84
N PRO A 107 -9.78 1.90 -21.76
CA PRO A 107 -9.79 2.59 -20.46
C PRO A 107 -10.97 2.20 -19.57
N ALA A 108 -12.18 2.05 -20.13
CA ALA A 108 -13.34 1.63 -19.35
C ALA A 108 -13.16 0.22 -18.76
N MET A 109 -12.68 -0.76 -19.54
CA MET A 109 -12.38 -2.11 -19.05
C MET A 109 -11.33 -2.10 -17.94
N ILE A 110 -10.30 -1.28 -18.08
CA ILE A 110 -9.25 -1.15 -17.08
C ILE A 110 -9.80 -0.55 -15.78
N SER A 111 -10.60 0.52 -15.86
CA SER A 111 -11.27 1.10 -14.69
C SER A 111 -12.19 0.08 -14.00
N PHE A 112 -12.97 -0.68 -14.78
CA PHE A 112 -13.81 -1.75 -14.23
C PHE A 112 -12.98 -2.80 -13.51
N SER A 113 -11.87 -3.25 -14.10
CA SER A 113 -10.99 -4.23 -13.46
C SER A 113 -10.43 -3.73 -12.12
N GLY A 114 -10.12 -2.44 -11.99
CA GLY A 114 -9.71 -1.81 -10.73
C GLY A 114 -10.82 -1.82 -9.69
N VAL A 115 -12.05 -1.45 -10.07
CA VAL A 115 -13.22 -1.46 -9.19
C VAL A 115 -13.57 -2.88 -8.73
N PHE A 116 -13.54 -3.85 -9.65
CA PHE A 116 -13.74 -5.26 -9.31
C PHE A 116 -12.63 -5.79 -8.39
N GLY A 117 -11.38 -5.40 -8.62
CA GLY A 117 -10.25 -5.75 -7.75
C GLY A 117 -10.44 -5.21 -6.33
N ALA A 118 -10.92 -3.97 -6.18
CA ALA A 118 -11.22 -3.38 -4.88
C ALA A 118 -12.36 -4.13 -4.15
N LEU A 119 -13.43 -4.47 -4.87
CA LEU A 119 -14.51 -5.29 -4.33
C LEU A 119 -14.04 -6.70 -3.96
N ALA A 120 -13.22 -7.32 -4.80
CA ALA A 120 -12.65 -8.63 -4.53
C ALA A 120 -11.79 -8.63 -3.27
N CYS A 121 -11.02 -7.56 -3.02
CA CYS A 121 -10.27 -7.38 -1.78
C CYS A 121 -11.21 -7.32 -0.57
N LEU A 122 -12.26 -6.49 -0.61
CA LEU A 122 -13.26 -6.39 0.46
C LEU A 122 -13.92 -7.76 0.74
N VAL A 123 -14.37 -8.44 -0.30
CA VAL A 123 -15.01 -9.76 -0.22
C VAL A 123 -14.06 -10.77 0.41
N SER A 124 -12.81 -10.81 -0.06
CA SER A 124 -11.80 -11.73 0.44
C SER A 124 -11.52 -11.52 1.91
N LEU A 125 -11.35 -10.25 2.34
CA LEU A 125 -11.12 -9.90 3.74
C LEU A 125 -12.30 -10.29 4.63
N ASP A 126 -13.54 -10.02 4.20
CA ASP A 126 -14.71 -10.38 5.00
C ASP A 126 -14.91 -11.90 5.10
N ILE A 127 -14.72 -12.64 4.00
CA ILE A 127 -14.77 -14.11 4.03
C ILE A 127 -13.71 -14.65 4.99
N ALA A 128 -12.46 -14.18 4.86
CA ALA A 128 -11.35 -14.63 5.70
C ALA A 128 -11.57 -14.32 7.20
N LEU A 129 -12.01 -13.11 7.53
CA LEU A 129 -12.11 -12.66 8.92
C LEU A 129 -13.42 -13.04 9.59
N SER A 130 -14.53 -13.05 8.86
CA SER A 130 -15.87 -13.18 9.43
C SER A 130 -16.47 -14.56 9.24
N VAL A 131 -16.28 -15.16 8.06
CA VAL A 131 -16.84 -16.47 7.73
C VAL A 131 -15.88 -17.57 8.21
N LYS A 132 -14.63 -17.54 7.74
CA LYS A 132 -13.61 -18.53 8.11
C LYS A 132 -12.90 -18.24 9.43
N ARG A 133 -13.05 -17.02 9.97
CA ARG A 133 -12.48 -16.59 11.25
C ARG A 133 -10.97 -16.84 11.36
N LEU A 134 -10.23 -16.60 10.29
CA LEU A 134 -8.78 -16.71 10.26
C LEU A 134 -8.14 -15.70 11.24
N SER A 135 -6.93 -16.01 11.70
CA SER A 135 -6.20 -15.17 12.65
C SER A 135 -5.73 -13.86 12.00
N TRP A 136 -6.33 -12.72 12.39
CA TRP A 136 -5.91 -11.40 11.90
C TRP A 136 -4.49 -11.03 12.35
N ARG A 137 -4.03 -11.59 13.48
CA ARG A 137 -2.66 -11.40 13.98
C ARG A 137 -1.63 -11.96 13.00
N ARG A 138 -1.89 -13.15 12.46
CA ARG A 138 -1.03 -13.79 11.46
C ARG A 138 -1.02 -13.02 10.14
N MET A 139 -2.17 -12.52 9.71
CA MET A 139 -2.26 -11.63 8.54
C MET A 139 -1.39 -10.38 8.72
N LEU A 140 -1.44 -9.74 9.89
CA LEU A 140 -0.60 -8.57 10.19
C LEU A 140 0.88 -8.90 10.27
N ASP A 141 1.26 -10.01 10.91
CA ASP A 141 2.67 -10.41 10.99
C ASP A 141 3.22 -10.71 9.60
N LEU A 142 2.43 -11.34 8.72
CA LEU A 142 2.78 -11.53 7.31
C LEU A 142 2.93 -10.20 6.57
N LEU A 143 1.98 -9.27 6.73
CA LEU A 143 2.05 -7.93 6.13
C LEU A 143 3.32 -7.20 6.56
N ILE A 144 3.60 -7.15 7.86
CA ILE A 144 4.82 -6.53 8.39
C ILE A 144 6.07 -7.16 7.75
N LEU A 145 6.11 -8.50 7.66
CA LEU A 145 7.23 -9.22 7.06
C LEU A 145 7.43 -8.87 5.58
N VAL A 146 6.38 -8.88 4.76
CA VAL A 146 6.51 -8.61 3.32
C VAL A 146 6.86 -7.16 3.02
N TYR A 147 6.41 -6.22 3.86
CA TYR A 147 6.84 -4.83 3.76
C TYR A 147 8.29 -4.62 4.16
N TRP A 148 8.80 -5.33 5.18
CA TRP A 148 10.24 -5.35 5.46
C TRP A 148 11.04 -5.95 4.30
N PHE A 149 10.53 -7.01 3.68
CA PHE A 149 11.15 -7.58 2.49
C PHE A 149 11.22 -6.58 1.33
N ALA A 150 10.11 -5.88 1.04
CA ALA A 150 10.08 -4.82 0.04
C ALA A 150 11.08 -3.69 0.35
N PHE A 151 11.20 -3.32 1.63
CA PHE A 151 12.22 -2.38 2.09
C PHE A 151 13.65 -2.85 1.77
N MET A 152 13.96 -4.09 2.15
CA MET A 152 15.27 -4.70 1.89
C MET A 152 15.59 -4.77 0.40
N VAL A 153 14.61 -5.07 -0.45
CA VAL A 153 14.80 -5.05 -1.90
C VAL A 153 15.16 -3.64 -2.39
N GLY A 154 14.54 -2.58 -1.87
CA GLY A 154 14.94 -1.23 -2.23
C GLY A 154 16.34 -0.85 -1.77
N VAL A 155 16.78 -1.34 -0.60
CA VAL A 155 18.19 -1.19 -0.16
C VAL A 155 19.13 -1.88 -1.15
N VAL A 156 18.82 -3.11 -1.56
CA VAL A 156 19.61 -3.84 -2.57
C VAL A 156 19.63 -3.08 -3.90
N GLN A 157 18.50 -2.54 -4.34
CA GLN A 157 18.42 -1.71 -5.55
C GLN A 157 19.29 -0.46 -5.43
N ARG A 158 19.25 0.24 -4.29
CA ARG A 158 20.10 1.42 -4.06
C ARG A 158 21.59 1.07 -4.07
N LEU A 159 21.97 -0.01 -3.40
CA LEU A 159 23.35 -0.51 -3.41
C LEU A 159 23.78 -0.90 -4.82
N SER A 160 22.92 -1.52 -5.61
CA SER A 160 23.23 -1.86 -7.00
C SER A 160 23.47 -0.64 -7.88
N ILE A 161 22.83 0.49 -7.57
CA ILE A 161 23.05 1.76 -8.27
C ILE A 161 24.38 2.39 -7.81
N MET A 162 24.63 2.44 -6.50
CA MET A 162 25.84 3.03 -5.92
C MET A 162 27.12 2.28 -6.27
N LEU A 163 27.05 0.94 -6.30
CA LEU A 163 28.19 0.05 -6.58
C LEU A 163 28.27 -0.36 -8.06
N GLU A 164 27.40 0.19 -8.91
CA GLU A 164 27.29 -0.16 -10.33
C GLU A 164 27.17 -1.67 -10.60
N TRP A 165 26.46 -2.39 -9.72
CA TRP A 165 26.34 -3.84 -9.80
C TRP A 165 25.42 -4.27 -10.94
N THR A 166 26.02 -4.55 -12.11
CA THR A 166 25.33 -4.82 -13.38
C THR A 166 24.36 -5.99 -13.30
N THR A 167 24.77 -7.14 -12.74
CA THR A 167 23.91 -8.34 -12.65
C THR A 167 22.60 -8.08 -11.90
N VAL A 168 22.68 -7.38 -10.76
CA VAL A 168 21.51 -7.06 -9.94
C VAL A 168 20.63 -6.03 -10.65
N ARG A 169 21.24 -5.02 -11.29
CA ARG A 169 20.50 -4.05 -12.11
C ARG A 169 19.76 -4.73 -13.26
N ASP A 170 20.43 -5.59 -14.03
CA ASP A 170 19.86 -6.31 -15.17
C ASP A 170 18.72 -7.25 -14.77
N PHE A 171 18.82 -7.86 -13.59
CA PHE A 171 17.71 -8.63 -13.02
C PHE A 171 16.49 -7.74 -12.79
N PHE A 172 16.65 -6.63 -12.07
CA PHE A 172 15.51 -5.75 -11.78
C PHE A 172 14.98 -5.00 -13.01
N MET A 173 15.82 -4.70 -14.00
CA MET A 173 15.37 -4.12 -15.28
C MET A 173 14.44 -5.06 -16.04
N ARG A 174 14.63 -6.38 -15.92
CA ARG A 174 13.75 -7.39 -16.51
C ARG A 174 12.54 -7.70 -15.65
N LEU A 175 12.69 -7.64 -14.33
CA LEU A 175 11.60 -7.89 -13.40
C LEU A 175 10.54 -6.79 -13.41
N MET A 176 10.96 -5.53 -13.51
CA MET A 176 10.08 -4.37 -13.39
C MET A 176 9.48 -3.95 -14.74
N SER A 177 8.17 -3.77 -14.79
CA SER A 177 7.44 -3.29 -15.98
C SER A 177 7.85 -1.86 -16.34
N ARG A 178 8.03 -1.01 -15.33
CA ARG A 178 8.62 0.33 -15.48
C ARG A 178 9.93 0.39 -14.72
N GLN A 179 11.04 0.52 -15.45
CA GLN A 179 12.37 0.58 -14.84
C GLN A 179 12.78 2.01 -14.46
N TYR A 180 13.18 2.21 -13.21
CA TYR A 180 13.78 3.47 -12.72
C TYR A 180 15.21 3.29 -12.22
N ILE A 181 15.72 2.05 -12.24
CA ILE A 181 17.05 1.70 -11.74
C ILE A 181 18.15 2.14 -12.70
N SER A 182 17.95 2.01 -14.02
CA SER A 182 18.93 2.46 -15.00
C SER A 182 18.98 3.98 -15.08
N SER A 183 20.19 4.55 -15.17
CA SER A 183 20.44 5.99 -15.36
C SER A 183 19.87 6.53 -16.67
N THR A 184 19.77 5.68 -17.70
CA THR A 184 19.23 6.03 -19.03
C THR A 184 17.72 5.87 -19.15
N SER A 185 17.02 5.63 -18.04
CA SER A 185 15.57 5.44 -18.07
C SER A 185 14.83 6.71 -18.49
N LYS A 186 13.92 6.56 -19.46
CA LYS A 186 12.98 7.60 -19.91
C LYS A 186 12.07 8.14 -18.81
N TRP A 187 11.96 7.45 -17.68
CA TRP A 187 11.07 7.79 -16.57
C TRP A 187 11.76 8.53 -15.41
N GLY A 188 13.06 8.81 -15.53
CA GLY A 188 13.87 9.41 -14.46
C GLY A 188 14.64 8.35 -13.67
N GLY A 189 15.81 8.01 -14.19
CA GLY A 189 16.68 6.92 -13.73
C GLY A 189 17.41 7.13 -12.40
N GLY A 190 18.11 6.08 -11.96
CA GLY A 190 18.98 6.09 -10.78
C GLY A 190 18.25 6.03 -9.44
N ARG A 191 17.03 5.48 -9.40
CA ARG A 191 16.19 5.47 -8.19
C ARG A 191 15.71 4.07 -7.83
N PRO A 192 15.73 3.69 -6.54
CA PRO A 192 15.15 2.43 -6.08
C PRO A 192 13.61 2.50 -6.08
N GLN A 193 12.98 1.37 -6.35
CA GLN A 193 11.53 1.22 -6.49
C GLN A 193 10.91 0.33 -5.41
N PHE A 194 11.69 -0.43 -4.63
CA PHE A 194 11.19 -1.24 -3.51
C PHE A 194 10.12 -2.28 -3.90
N LEU A 195 10.20 -2.78 -5.15
CA LEU A 195 9.20 -3.63 -5.85
C LEU A 195 7.91 -2.91 -6.29
N PHE A 196 7.79 -1.61 -6.01
CA PHE A 196 6.64 -0.83 -6.43
C PHE A 196 6.72 -0.38 -7.89
N ALA A 197 5.56 -0.14 -8.50
CA ALA A 197 5.44 0.29 -9.90
C ALA A 197 6.22 1.56 -10.21
N GLU A 198 6.14 2.56 -9.34
CA GLU A 198 6.92 3.80 -9.43
C GLU A 198 7.39 4.17 -8.03
N PRO A 199 8.52 4.90 -7.89
CA PRO A 199 8.97 5.28 -6.56
C PRO A 199 7.91 6.04 -5.74
N SER A 200 7.05 6.86 -6.36
CA SER A 200 5.97 7.56 -5.65
C SER A 200 4.93 6.63 -4.99
N TYR A 201 4.83 5.36 -5.41
CA TYR A 201 3.85 4.41 -4.85
C TYR A 201 4.20 4.01 -3.41
N ILE A 202 5.43 4.26 -2.97
CA ILE A 202 5.81 4.15 -1.55
C ILE A 202 4.84 4.93 -0.66
N GLY A 203 4.51 6.17 -1.04
CA GLY A 203 3.53 6.99 -0.33
C GLY A 203 2.15 6.33 -0.29
N MET A 204 1.68 5.83 -1.43
CA MET A 204 0.39 5.12 -1.52
C MET A 204 0.32 3.91 -0.59
N HIS A 205 1.40 3.14 -0.43
CA HIS A 205 1.38 2.01 0.49
C HIS A 205 1.52 2.42 1.97
N LEU A 206 2.29 3.46 2.28
CA LEU A 206 2.38 4.00 3.64
C LEU A 206 1.02 4.52 4.11
N PHE A 207 0.33 5.30 3.28
CA PHE A 207 -0.98 5.88 3.60
C PHE A 207 -2.16 4.98 3.35
N GLY A 208 -2.16 4.24 2.25
CA GLY A 208 -3.29 3.44 1.81
C GLY A 208 -3.39 2.09 2.51
N VAL A 209 -2.27 1.58 3.04
CA VAL A 209 -2.22 0.26 3.67
C VAL A 209 -1.73 0.36 5.11
N LEU A 210 -0.49 0.81 5.34
CA LEU A 210 0.15 0.69 6.65
C LEU A 210 -0.48 1.59 7.73
N LEU A 211 -0.79 2.84 7.40
CA LEU A 211 -1.39 3.79 8.35
C LEU A 211 -2.83 3.40 8.78
N PRO A 212 -3.74 2.99 7.87
CA PRO A 212 -5.03 2.42 8.25
C PRO A 212 -4.90 1.20 9.15
N LEU A 213 -3.91 0.32 8.92
CA LEU A 213 -3.67 -0.84 9.78
C LEU A 213 -3.23 -0.42 11.19
N VAL A 214 -2.38 0.61 11.33
CA VAL A 214 -2.05 1.18 12.64
C VAL A 214 -3.32 1.61 13.38
N TRP A 215 -4.21 2.33 12.69
CA TRP A 215 -5.45 2.81 13.30
C TRP A 215 -6.39 1.67 13.71
N LEU A 216 -6.57 0.67 12.84
CA LEU A 216 -7.41 -0.50 13.10
C LEU A 216 -6.91 -1.34 14.28
N VAL A 217 -5.60 -1.37 14.54
CA VAL A 217 -4.97 -2.22 15.57
C VAL A 217 -4.68 -1.45 16.86
N ARG A 218 -4.73 -0.11 16.85
CA ARG A 218 -4.38 0.78 17.98
C ARG A 218 -4.99 0.38 19.33
N GLY A 219 -6.23 -0.10 19.31
CA GLY A 219 -6.98 -0.50 20.51
C GLY A 219 -6.87 -1.98 20.88
N ARG A 220 -6.25 -2.82 20.04
CA ARG A 220 -6.24 -4.29 20.19
C ARG A 220 -4.87 -4.84 20.58
N ASP A 221 -3.79 -4.35 19.97
CA ASP A 221 -2.44 -4.87 20.20
C ASP A 221 -1.37 -3.79 20.06
N ARG A 222 -0.87 -3.32 21.21
CA ARG A 222 0.15 -2.28 21.27
C ARG A 222 1.49 -2.72 20.66
N LYS A 223 1.86 -4.01 20.78
CA LYS A 223 3.15 -4.52 20.27
C LYS A 223 3.19 -4.50 18.75
N ARG A 224 2.11 -4.92 18.09
CA ARG A 224 2.01 -4.90 16.62
C ARG A 224 1.89 -3.48 16.07
N VAL A 225 1.16 -2.61 16.75
CA VAL A 225 1.08 -1.17 16.41
C VAL A 225 2.47 -0.53 16.42
N ASN A 226 3.27 -0.79 17.46
CA ASN A 226 4.63 -0.26 17.52
C ASN A 226 5.51 -0.82 16.38
N ARG A 227 5.38 -2.10 16.03
CA ARG A 227 6.09 -2.68 14.88
C ARG A 227 5.68 -2.01 13.55
N LEU A 228 4.39 -1.74 13.34
CA LEU A 228 3.91 -1.02 12.16
C LEU A 228 4.42 0.43 12.12
N ARG A 229 4.41 1.15 13.25
CA ARG A 229 4.95 2.52 13.32
C ARG A 229 6.44 2.56 12.99
N VAL A 230 7.23 1.65 13.57
CA VAL A 230 8.68 1.54 13.27
C VAL A 230 8.89 1.24 11.79
N LEU A 231 8.11 0.30 11.22
CA LEU A 231 8.16 0.01 9.79
C LEU A 231 7.87 1.25 8.95
N ILE A 232 6.79 2.00 9.23
CA ILE A 232 6.45 3.22 8.48
C ILE A 232 7.58 4.24 8.55
N VAL A 233 8.13 4.51 9.75
CA VAL A 233 9.21 5.47 9.95
C VAL A 233 10.47 5.04 9.19
N VAL A 234 10.90 3.78 9.32
CA VAL A 234 12.10 3.27 8.64
C VAL A 234 11.90 3.26 7.12
N PHE A 235 10.71 2.88 6.65
CA PHE A 235 10.41 2.85 5.23
C PHE A 235 10.43 4.27 4.63
N ALA A 236 9.76 5.22 5.29
CA ALA A 236 9.72 6.62 4.89
C ALA A 236 11.12 7.26 4.89
N ALA A 237 11.83 7.17 6.02
CA ALA A 237 13.17 7.74 6.17
C ALA A 237 14.17 7.08 5.20
N GLY A 238 14.14 5.75 5.08
CA GLY A 238 15.00 5.02 4.16
C GLY A 238 14.72 5.38 2.71
N ALA A 239 13.45 5.50 2.30
CA ALA A 239 13.10 5.90 0.92
C ALA A 239 13.62 7.30 0.59
N VAL A 240 13.53 8.25 1.53
CA VAL A 240 14.08 9.61 1.39
C VAL A 240 15.61 9.58 1.28
N LEU A 241 16.30 8.89 2.20
CA LEU A 241 17.77 8.78 2.19
C LEU A 241 18.29 8.10 0.92
N MET A 242 17.56 7.13 0.39
CA MET A 242 17.89 6.43 -0.85
C MET A 242 17.47 7.21 -2.11
N GLY A 243 16.96 8.43 -1.98
CA GLY A 243 16.64 9.30 -3.11
C GLY A 243 15.56 8.74 -4.03
N ALA A 244 14.60 7.99 -3.49
CA ALA A 244 13.59 7.28 -4.28
C ALA A 244 12.75 8.26 -5.13
N GLY A 245 12.55 9.51 -4.71
CA GLY A 245 11.88 10.51 -5.53
C GLY A 245 11.32 11.69 -4.74
N VAL A 246 11.00 12.75 -5.48
CA VAL A 246 10.59 14.04 -4.94
C VAL A 246 9.18 14.00 -4.31
N ARG A 247 8.22 13.35 -4.98
CA ARG A 247 6.85 13.19 -4.46
C ARG A 247 6.78 12.33 -3.18
N ILE A 248 7.73 11.40 -3.04
CA ILE A 248 7.85 10.56 -1.84
C ILE A 248 8.26 11.40 -0.64
N ILE A 249 9.06 12.46 -0.83
CA ILE A 249 9.45 13.35 0.27
C ILE A 249 8.19 14.00 0.86
N LEU A 250 7.32 14.55 0.02
CA LEU A 250 6.07 15.17 0.48
C LEU A 250 5.15 14.14 1.17
N ASP A 251 4.93 12.99 0.51
CA ASP A 251 4.10 11.92 1.06
C ASP A 251 4.68 11.36 2.37
N SER A 252 5.99 11.19 2.47
CA SER A 252 6.66 10.67 3.67
C SER A 252 6.61 11.67 4.83
N ILE A 253 6.75 12.97 4.56
CA ILE A 253 6.60 14.02 5.58
C ILE A 253 5.18 13.99 6.15
N ILE A 254 4.17 13.97 5.28
CA ILE A 254 2.78 13.93 5.72
C ILE A 254 2.51 12.64 6.52
N ALA A 255 3.04 11.49 6.09
CA ALA A 255 2.88 10.22 6.79
C ALA A 255 3.52 10.27 8.18
N LEU A 256 4.74 10.83 8.28
CA LEU A 256 5.46 10.99 9.53
C LEU A 256 4.70 11.91 10.49
N VAL A 257 4.14 13.02 10.00
CA VAL A 257 3.28 13.92 10.77
C VAL A 257 2.07 13.17 11.34
N PHE A 258 1.34 12.40 10.52
CA PHE A 258 0.20 11.62 11.01
C PHE A 258 0.60 10.58 12.05
N VAL A 259 1.73 9.88 11.84
CA VAL A 259 2.25 8.91 12.81
C VAL A 259 2.65 9.59 14.12
N ILE A 260 3.30 10.75 14.08
CA ILE A 260 3.68 11.52 15.29
C ILE A 260 2.44 11.97 16.06
N ILE A 261 1.43 12.47 15.35
CA ILE A 261 0.14 12.85 15.94
C ILE A 261 -0.53 11.63 16.57
N GLU A 262 -0.51 10.48 15.92
CA GLU A 262 -1.15 9.26 16.40
C GLU A 262 -0.38 8.59 17.55
N ALA A 263 0.96 8.68 17.54
CA ALA A 263 1.85 8.02 18.48
C ALA A 263 1.86 8.70 19.84
N ASN A 264 1.76 10.03 19.88
CA ASN A 264 1.94 10.78 21.11
C ASN A 264 0.66 10.95 21.93
N SER A 265 0.84 10.97 23.25
CA SER A 265 -0.24 11.20 24.21
C SER A 265 -0.52 12.69 24.36
N TRP A 266 -1.54 13.19 23.65
CA TRP A 266 -1.99 14.58 23.73
C TRP A 266 -2.64 14.97 25.06
N ARG A 267 -2.87 13.99 25.96
CA ARG A 267 -3.45 14.25 27.29
C ARG A 267 -2.41 14.73 28.31
N THR A 268 -1.13 14.38 28.16
CA THR A 268 -0.08 14.74 29.11
C THR A 268 0.81 15.84 28.54
N TRP A 269 1.23 16.77 29.40
CA TRP A 269 2.10 17.90 29.02
C TRP A 269 3.41 17.44 28.37
N LYS A 270 4.06 16.43 28.97
CA LYS A 270 5.30 15.83 28.42
C LYS A 270 5.08 15.21 27.04
N GLY A 271 3.94 14.54 26.82
CA GLY A 271 3.59 13.95 25.52
C GLY A 271 3.33 15.00 24.44
N ARG A 272 2.72 16.15 24.80
CA ARG A 272 2.57 17.29 23.88
C ARG A 272 3.91 17.90 23.48
N LEU A 273 4.83 18.03 24.43
CA LEU A 273 6.14 18.65 24.20
C LEU A 273 7.03 17.77 23.31
N ILE A 274 6.99 16.45 23.51
CA ILE A 274 7.64 15.46 22.62
C ILE A 274 7.02 15.50 21.23
N ALA A 275 5.69 15.47 21.12
CA ALA A 275 5.01 15.56 19.82
C ALA A 275 5.35 16.83 19.06
N PHE A 276 5.39 17.96 19.77
CA PHE A 276 5.74 19.24 19.18
C PHE A 276 7.20 19.25 18.69
N GLY A 277 8.13 18.72 19.49
CA GLY A 277 9.52 18.55 19.08
C GLY A 277 9.67 17.67 17.83
N GLU A 278 9.00 16.52 17.79
CA GLU A 278 9.01 15.61 16.64
C GLU A 278 8.40 16.25 15.39
N LEU A 279 7.32 17.03 15.53
CA LEU A 279 6.71 17.78 14.43
C LEU A 279 7.63 18.88 13.90
N VAL A 280 8.30 19.62 14.78
CA VAL A 280 9.26 20.68 14.39
C VAL A 280 10.46 20.07 13.66
N VAL A 281 11.01 18.96 14.16
CA VAL A 281 12.11 18.24 13.49
C VAL A 281 11.66 17.71 12.13
N THR A 282 10.48 17.10 12.06
CA THR A 282 9.91 16.60 10.80
C THR A 282 9.68 17.71 9.79
N GLY A 283 9.10 18.83 10.23
CA GLY A 283 8.88 20.01 9.40
C GLY A 283 10.19 20.64 8.92
N GLY A 284 11.20 20.73 9.79
CA GLY A 284 12.52 21.26 9.45
C GLY A 284 13.28 20.39 8.46
N VAL A 285 13.30 19.07 8.66
CA VAL A 285 13.88 18.10 7.71
C VAL A 285 13.13 18.14 6.38
N GLY A 286 11.80 18.29 6.42
CA GLY A 286 10.98 18.44 5.23
C GLY A 286 11.29 19.71 4.43
N ALA A 287 11.36 20.86 5.11
CA ALA A 287 11.68 22.14 4.49
C ALA A 287 13.11 22.14 3.90
N LEU A 288 14.09 21.55 4.60
CA LEU A 288 15.45 21.39 4.09
C LEU A 288 15.48 20.49 2.85
N SER A 289 14.74 19.38 2.87
CA SER A 289 14.63 18.45 1.74
C SER A 289 13.95 19.09 0.53
N VAL A 290 13.00 20.00 0.74
CA VAL A 290 12.34 20.83 -0.27
C VAL A 290 13.31 21.85 -0.86
N ALA A 291 14.05 22.57 -0.01
CA ALA A 291 14.98 23.62 -0.43
C ALA A 291 16.16 23.10 -1.26
N VAL A 292 16.60 21.86 -1.02
CA VAL A 292 17.72 21.24 -1.75
C VAL A 292 17.28 20.63 -3.10
N ASN A 293 15.97 20.49 -3.35
CA ASN A 293 15.46 19.81 -4.55
C ASN A 293 14.86 20.80 -5.56
N HIS A 294 15.54 20.99 -6.69
CA HIS A 294 15.19 21.96 -7.75
C HIS A 294 13.81 21.74 -8.41
N ARG A 295 13.18 20.57 -8.21
CA ARG A 295 11.81 20.25 -8.64
C ARG A 295 10.73 20.62 -7.61
N LEU A 296 11.07 20.71 -6.33
CA LEU A 296 10.11 21.14 -5.30
C LEU A 296 10.05 22.66 -5.23
N SER A 297 11.18 23.34 -5.44
CA SER A 297 11.19 24.79 -5.66
C SER A 297 10.34 25.15 -6.88
N SER A 298 10.42 24.42 -8.00
CA SER A 298 9.58 24.68 -9.17
C SER A 298 8.09 24.43 -8.92
N ILE A 299 7.70 23.44 -8.11
CA ILE A 299 6.29 23.23 -7.72
C ILE A 299 5.82 24.31 -6.74
N ALA A 300 6.71 24.77 -5.84
CA ALA A 300 6.40 25.85 -4.91
C ALA A 300 6.33 27.23 -5.60
N GLU A 301 7.11 27.46 -6.65
CA GLU A 301 7.16 28.71 -7.40
C GLU A 301 6.11 28.77 -8.54
N LEU A 302 5.83 27.66 -9.22
CA LEU A 302 4.94 27.61 -10.39
C LEU A 302 3.59 26.91 -10.10
N GLY A 303 3.38 26.41 -8.89
CA GLY A 303 2.16 25.71 -8.51
C GLY A 303 1.92 24.46 -9.36
N PHE A 304 0.71 24.35 -9.91
CA PHE A 304 0.23 23.15 -10.62
C PHE A 304 1.00 22.86 -11.92
N ASP A 305 1.55 23.90 -12.57
CA ASP A 305 2.33 23.77 -13.82
C ASP A 305 3.75 23.22 -13.58
N GLY A 306 4.23 23.22 -12.33
CA GLY A 306 5.51 22.62 -11.96
C GLY A 306 5.50 21.09 -11.92
N ASP A 307 4.31 20.45 -11.93
CA ASP A 307 4.17 19.00 -11.79
C ASP A 307 3.78 18.30 -13.10
N GLY A 308 4.73 18.22 -14.03
CA GLY A 308 4.52 17.57 -15.34
C GLY A 308 4.10 16.10 -15.27
N SER A 309 4.30 15.43 -14.13
CA SER A 309 3.84 14.05 -13.93
C SER A 309 2.34 13.97 -13.60
N PHE A 310 1.74 15.02 -13.02
CA PHE A 310 0.31 15.12 -12.79
C PHE A 310 -0.40 15.45 -14.11
N TYR A 311 0.13 16.40 -14.87
CA TYR A 311 -0.35 16.75 -16.21
C TYR A 311 -0.34 15.53 -17.14
N ALA A 312 0.74 14.74 -17.15
CA ALA A 312 0.82 13.51 -17.93
C ALA A 312 -0.27 12.48 -17.56
N ARG A 313 -0.61 12.34 -16.27
CA ARG A 313 -1.66 11.41 -15.81
C ARG A 313 -3.06 11.90 -16.19
N LEU A 314 -3.33 13.19 -16.02
CA LEU A 314 -4.61 13.82 -16.36
C LEU A 314 -4.83 13.81 -17.88
N TRP A 315 -3.78 14.12 -18.64
CA TRP A 315 -3.83 14.06 -20.09
C TRP A 315 -3.95 12.63 -20.59
N GLN A 316 -3.32 11.65 -19.97
CA GLN A 316 -3.49 10.24 -20.33
C GLN A 316 -4.86 9.66 -19.92
N SER A 317 -5.53 10.24 -18.93
CA SER A 317 -6.94 9.92 -18.62
C SER A 317 -7.95 10.58 -19.56
N LEU A 318 -7.59 11.72 -20.16
CA LEU A 318 -8.45 12.49 -21.07
C LEU A 318 -8.16 12.23 -22.56
N SER A 319 -6.97 11.75 -22.91
CA SER A 319 -6.56 11.56 -24.30
C SER A 319 -6.94 10.17 -24.83
N ALA A 320 -7.67 10.20 -25.94
CA ALA A 320 -7.75 9.10 -26.91
C ALA A 320 -6.33 8.65 -27.32
N PRO A 321 -6.12 7.38 -27.70
CA PRO A 321 -4.80 6.89 -28.08
C PRO A 321 -4.26 7.72 -29.24
N VAL A 322 -3.20 8.50 -28.98
CA VAL A 322 -2.44 9.15 -30.04
C VAL A 322 -1.76 8.02 -30.82
N PRO A 323 -2.02 7.86 -32.13
CA PRO A 323 -1.28 6.91 -32.93
C PRO A 323 0.17 7.38 -32.97
N VAL A 324 1.08 6.53 -32.51
CA VAL A 324 2.51 6.73 -32.67
C VAL A 324 2.79 6.77 -34.18
N ARG A 325 3.18 7.93 -34.70
CA ARG A 325 4.00 8.05 -35.90
C ARG A 325 5.45 8.16 -35.47
#